data_AF-A0AAV4AI86-F1
#
_entry.id   AF-A0AAV4AI86-F1
#
_cell.length_a   1.000
_cell.length_b   1.000
_cell.length_c   1.000
_cell.angle_alpha   90.00
_cell.angle_beta   90.00
_cell.angle_gamma   90.00
#
_symmetry.space_group_name_H-M   'P 1'
#
loop_
_entity.id
_entity.type
_entity.pdbx_description
1 polymer ?
#
loop_
_entity_poly.entity_id
_entity_poly.type
_entity_poly.pdbx_seq_one_letter_code
_entity_poly.pdbx_strand_id
1 'polypeptide(L)'
;MNLTADPCADFAEFACGNFYKTASYPEGRGRVLQFTKLEDKNLDVLKELISEKSLPGDYAYVNNMKNLYKSCIDNAKIDEIGIEPYLSTKYTREWPTLIGQNWSGASVFNLDKVITRYFRNFIHPFFSYDIKPDMKNSSRYMIYLDNPKLYLLREYYLRPRNDSVLMALETYLRDLAVELGADHAVAAQDAKDVVNLEIELAKEEEEEKEEEKEEEGRRRRRRREEEEDDDEDEKDDEDEEEDEEEEEKENKEEKK
;
A
#
# COMPACT_ATOMS: atom_id res chain seq x y z
N MET A 1 15.74 -9.12 -26.87
CA MET A 1 14.96 -9.72 -27.96
C MET A 1 15.44 -11.12 -28.28
N ASN A 2 14.52 -12.06 -28.40
CA ASN A 2 14.72 -13.39 -28.97
C ASN A 2 14.07 -13.42 -30.37
N LEU A 3 14.86 -13.17 -31.42
CA LEU A 3 14.35 -13.04 -32.79
C LEU A 3 13.84 -14.34 -33.41
N THR A 4 14.00 -15.49 -32.74
CA THR A 4 13.48 -16.77 -33.22
C THR A 4 12.06 -17.05 -32.75
N ALA A 5 11.53 -16.25 -31.81
CA ALA A 5 10.14 -16.36 -31.37
C ALA A 5 9.21 -15.57 -32.30
N ASP A 6 8.00 -16.07 -32.52
CA ASP A 6 6.98 -15.37 -33.32
C ASP A 6 6.35 -14.23 -32.49
N PRO A 7 6.51 -12.96 -32.90
CA PRO A 7 5.93 -11.83 -32.18
C PRO A 7 4.38 -11.83 -32.15
N CYS A 8 3.72 -12.49 -33.10
CA CYS A 8 2.25 -12.58 -33.13
C CYS A 8 1.70 -13.64 -32.18
N ALA A 9 2.53 -14.63 -31.80
CA ALA A 9 2.14 -15.69 -30.86
C ALA A 9 2.55 -15.37 -29.43
N ASP A 10 3.78 -14.89 -29.22
CA ASP A 10 4.30 -14.50 -27.91
C ASP A 10 5.26 -13.30 -28.05
N PHE A 11 4.65 -12.11 -28.00
CA PHE A 11 5.40 -10.86 -28.07
C PHE A 11 6.36 -10.67 -26.87
N ALA A 12 6.03 -11.25 -25.71
CA ALA A 12 6.87 -11.14 -24.52
C ALA A 12 8.17 -11.93 -24.68
N GLU A 13 8.12 -13.17 -25.18
CA GLU A 13 9.33 -13.94 -25.49
C GLU A 13 10.12 -13.30 -26.64
N PHE A 14 9.45 -12.81 -27.70
CA PHE A 14 10.13 -12.11 -28.79
C PHE A 14 10.90 -10.87 -28.29
N ALA A 15 10.26 -10.01 -27.49
CA ALA A 15 10.87 -8.79 -27.00
C ALA A 15 11.91 -9.06 -25.89
N CYS A 16 11.57 -9.90 -24.92
CA CYS A 16 12.27 -10.04 -23.64
C CYS A 16 12.94 -11.40 -23.40
N GLY A 17 12.73 -12.42 -24.25
CA GLY A 17 13.19 -13.78 -24.01
C GLY A 17 14.68 -13.93 -23.74
N ASN A 18 15.52 -13.18 -24.46
CA ASN A 18 16.97 -13.15 -24.19
C ASN A 18 17.32 -12.47 -22.86
N PHE A 19 16.53 -11.50 -22.40
CA PHE A 19 16.71 -10.89 -21.08
C PHE A 19 16.39 -11.91 -19.99
N TYR A 20 15.29 -12.67 -20.09
CA TYR A 20 14.95 -13.71 -19.12
C TYR A 20 16.04 -14.78 -18.96
N LYS A 21 16.72 -15.14 -20.07
CA LYS A 21 17.81 -16.13 -20.07
C LYS A 21 19.13 -15.59 -19.49
N THR A 22 19.35 -14.28 -19.51
CA THR A 22 20.65 -13.67 -19.17
C THR A 22 20.60 -12.78 -17.94
N ALA A 23 19.41 -12.46 -17.44
CA ALA A 23 19.24 -11.72 -16.21
C ALA A 23 19.79 -12.53 -15.03
N SER A 24 20.79 -11.95 -14.37
CA SER A 24 21.29 -12.48 -13.10
C SER A 24 20.41 -11.93 -11.98
N TYR A 25 19.99 -12.81 -11.08
CA TYR A 25 19.34 -12.43 -9.83
C TYR A 25 20.41 -12.23 -8.77
N PRO A 26 20.83 -10.97 -8.48
CA PRO A 26 21.76 -10.75 -7.39
C PRO A 26 21.12 -11.19 -6.07
N GLU A 27 21.94 -11.67 -5.15
CA GLU A 27 21.51 -12.09 -3.83
C GLU A 27 20.75 -10.96 -3.12
N GLY A 28 19.66 -11.29 -2.44
CA GLY A 28 18.82 -10.32 -1.74
C GLY A 28 17.79 -9.58 -2.60
N ARG A 29 17.74 -9.79 -3.93
CA ARG A 29 16.66 -9.22 -4.78
C ARG A 29 15.56 -10.23 -5.10
N GLY A 30 14.33 -9.89 -4.73
CA GLY A 30 13.13 -10.68 -5.11
C GLY A 30 12.67 -10.50 -6.56
N ARG A 31 13.18 -9.49 -7.28
CA ARG A 31 12.82 -9.20 -8.69
C ARG A 31 13.96 -8.51 -9.43
N VAL A 32 14.11 -8.82 -10.71
CA VAL A 32 15.04 -8.15 -11.64
C VAL A 32 14.28 -7.64 -12.85
N LEU A 33 14.46 -6.36 -13.16
CA LEU A 33 13.89 -5.66 -14.31
C LEU A 33 14.99 -5.03 -15.16
N GLN A 34 14.63 -4.56 -16.35
CA GLN A 34 15.54 -3.77 -17.18
C GLN A 34 16.05 -2.51 -16.47
N PHE A 35 15.25 -1.94 -15.57
CA PHE A 35 15.58 -0.76 -14.78
C PHE A 35 16.50 -1.07 -13.59
N THR A 36 16.58 -2.33 -13.14
CA THR A 36 17.40 -2.72 -11.99
C THR A 36 18.86 -2.31 -12.17
N LYS A 37 19.44 -2.52 -13.36
CA LYS A 37 20.82 -2.10 -13.64
C LYS A 37 21.01 -0.58 -13.61
N LEU A 38 19.98 0.18 -13.97
CA LEU A 38 20.03 1.64 -13.92
C LEU A 38 19.89 2.13 -12.47
N GLU A 39 18.99 1.52 -11.69
CA GLU A 39 18.84 1.78 -10.26
C GLU A 39 20.16 1.50 -9.51
N ASP A 40 20.80 0.35 -9.78
CA ASP A 40 22.09 0.00 -9.18
C ASP A 40 23.15 1.08 -9.46
N LYS A 41 23.30 1.48 -10.73
CA LYS A 41 24.24 2.54 -11.11
C LYS A 41 23.93 3.88 -10.45
N ASN A 42 22.65 4.23 -10.34
CA ASN A 42 22.24 5.46 -9.67
C ASN A 42 22.57 5.40 -8.18
N LEU A 43 22.32 4.25 -7.52
CA LEU A 43 22.68 4.04 -6.13
C LEU A 43 24.19 4.10 -5.91
N ASP A 44 25.00 3.56 -6.81
CA ASP A 44 26.46 3.66 -6.74
C ASP A 44 26.94 5.12 -6.79
N VAL A 45 26.38 5.93 -7.71
CA VAL A 45 26.70 7.36 -7.80
C VAL A 45 26.24 8.11 -6.54
N LEU A 46 25.01 7.86 -6.07
CA LEU A 46 24.52 8.47 -4.83
C LEU A 46 25.38 8.10 -3.63
N LYS A 47 25.80 6.83 -3.56
CA LYS A 47 26.70 6.31 -2.52
C LYS A 47 28.04 7.01 -2.55
N GLU A 48 28.62 7.23 -3.72
CA GLU A 48 29.87 7.97 -3.87
C GLU A 48 29.71 9.40 -3.31
N LEU A 49 28.71 10.14 -3.79
CA LEU A 49 28.46 11.53 -3.40
C LEU A 49 28.19 11.71 -1.89
N ILE A 50 27.39 10.82 -1.30
CA ILE A 50 27.02 10.92 0.13
C ILE A 50 28.13 10.44 1.06
N SER A 51 29.06 9.61 0.56
CA SER A 51 30.22 9.12 1.32
C SER A 51 31.33 10.18 1.43
N GLU A 52 31.29 11.21 0.60
CA GLU A 52 32.28 12.29 0.62
C GLU A 52 32.34 13.00 1.99
N LYS A 53 33.46 13.67 2.23
CA LYS A 53 33.60 14.54 3.39
C LYS A 53 32.69 15.76 3.21
N SER A 54 32.15 16.26 4.31
CA SER A 54 31.50 17.56 4.33
C SER A 54 32.52 18.64 4.05
N LEU A 55 32.19 19.58 3.15
CA LEU A 55 33.06 20.69 2.79
C LEU A 55 32.71 21.96 3.58
N PRO A 56 33.68 22.86 3.82
CA PRO A 56 33.38 24.18 4.35
C PRO A 56 32.43 24.92 3.40
N GLY A 57 31.24 25.29 3.89
CA GLY A 57 30.19 25.96 3.11
C GLY A 57 29.05 25.05 2.66
N ASP A 58 29.11 23.73 2.89
CA ASP A 58 27.98 22.82 2.64
C ASP A 58 26.75 23.25 3.46
N TYR A 59 25.57 23.24 2.83
CA TYR A 59 24.32 23.49 3.53
C TYR A 59 24.06 22.46 4.63
N ALA A 60 23.36 22.86 5.69
CA ALA A 60 23.06 21.99 6.82
C ALA A 60 22.34 20.68 6.42
N TYR A 61 21.42 20.73 5.46
CA TYR A 61 20.71 19.54 4.99
C TYR A 61 21.64 18.52 4.29
N VAL A 62 22.66 19.01 3.56
CA VAL A 62 23.67 18.14 2.93
C VAL A 62 24.51 17.45 4.00
N ASN A 63 24.94 18.21 5.01
CA ASN A 63 25.72 17.67 6.12
C ASN A 63 24.92 16.64 6.94
N ASN A 64 23.65 16.93 7.23
CA ASN A 64 22.77 16.00 7.93
C ASN A 64 22.54 14.71 7.13
N MET A 65 22.33 14.81 5.82
CA MET A 65 22.20 13.66 4.92
C MET A 65 23.47 12.79 4.94
N LYS A 66 24.66 13.40 4.77
CA LYS A 66 25.96 12.70 4.82
C LYS A 66 26.19 12.03 6.19
N ASN A 67 25.85 12.71 7.28
CA ASN A 67 26.01 12.17 8.64
C ASN A 67 25.05 11.02 8.92
N LEU A 68 23.79 11.13 8.49
CA LEU A 68 22.79 10.07 8.62
C LEU A 68 23.26 8.81 7.88
N TYR A 69 23.72 8.96 6.64
CA TYR A 69 24.27 7.83 5.88
C TYR A 69 25.46 7.18 6.60
N LYS A 70 26.42 7.97 7.09
CA LYS A 70 27.57 7.45 7.85
C LYS A 70 27.15 6.67 9.10
N SER A 71 26.14 7.16 9.82
CA SER A 71 25.60 6.44 10.99
C SER A 71 24.89 5.13 10.63
N CYS A 72 24.32 5.03 9.42
CA CYS A 72 23.61 3.85 8.95
C CYS A 72 24.56 2.73 8.50
N ILE A 73 25.71 3.08 7.89
CA ILE A 73 26.65 2.08 7.35
C ILE A 73 27.72 1.62 8.36
N ASP A 74 27.80 2.23 9.53
CA ASP A 74 28.77 1.89 10.57
C ASP A 74 28.29 0.68 11.38
N ASN A 75 28.34 -0.50 10.77
CA ASN A 75 27.91 -1.75 11.40
C ASN A 75 28.69 -2.03 12.70
N ALA A 76 29.98 -1.68 12.77
CA ALA A 76 30.77 -1.88 13.98
C ALA A 76 30.21 -1.06 15.15
N LYS A 77 29.80 0.19 14.89
CA LYS A 77 29.16 1.02 15.91
C LYS A 77 27.75 0.54 16.25
N ILE A 78 26.98 0.10 15.26
CA ILE A 78 25.64 -0.48 15.48
C ILE A 78 25.74 -1.72 16.37
N ASP A 79 26.69 -2.63 16.09
CA ASP A 79 26.94 -3.84 16.87
C ASP A 79 27.43 -3.53 18.29
N GLU A 80 28.28 -2.50 18.45
CA GLU A 80 28.74 -2.02 19.76
C GLU A 80 27.58 -1.46 20.60
N ILE A 81 26.67 -0.71 19.98
CA ILE A 81 25.50 -0.12 20.65
C ILE A 81 24.48 -1.21 21.03
N GLY A 82 24.28 -2.20 20.15
CA GLY A 82 23.31 -3.27 20.32
C GLY A 82 21.85 -2.77 20.34
N ILE A 83 20.96 -3.57 20.94
CA ILE A 83 19.51 -3.36 20.92
C ILE A 83 18.99 -2.42 22.02
N GLU A 84 19.85 -2.01 22.96
CA GLU A 84 19.46 -1.23 24.13
C GLU A 84 18.73 0.11 23.81
N PRO A 85 19.10 0.86 22.73
CA PRO A 85 18.33 2.05 22.37
C PRO A 85 16.86 1.76 22.05
N TYR A 86 16.55 0.58 21.52
CA TYR A 86 15.18 0.16 21.27
C TYR A 86 14.48 -0.31 22.56
N LEU A 87 15.15 -1.14 23.37
CA LEU A 87 14.60 -1.66 24.63
C LEU A 87 14.32 -0.56 25.66
N SER A 88 15.08 0.53 25.62
CA SER A 88 14.87 1.69 26.50
C SER A 88 13.69 2.59 26.09
N THR A 89 13.08 2.37 24.93
CA THR A 89 11.92 3.15 24.50
C THR A 89 10.67 2.84 25.34
N LYS A 90 9.68 3.74 25.29
CA LYS A 90 8.37 3.50 25.89
C LYS A 90 7.57 2.39 25.19
N TYR A 91 7.89 2.08 23.94
CA TYR A 91 7.11 1.13 23.13
C TYR A 91 7.28 -0.31 23.62
N THR A 92 8.51 -0.69 23.94
CA THR A 92 8.82 -2.01 24.51
C THR A 92 8.18 -2.21 25.88
N ARG A 93 8.08 -1.14 26.67
CA ARG A 93 7.41 -1.13 27.99
C ARG A 93 5.88 -1.13 27.92
N GLU A 94 5.32 -0.98 26.72
CA GLU A 94 3.88 -1.01 26.46
C GLU A 94 3.46 -2.26 25.67
N TRP A 95 4.41 -3.06 25.21
CA TRP A 95 4.17 -4.28 24.43
C TRP A 95 3.88 -5.47 25.36
N PRO A 96 2.62 -5.97 25.42
CA PRO A 96 2.24 -7.01 26.38
C PRO A 96 3.11 -8.27 26.30
N THR A 97 3.53 -8.67 25.09
CA THR A 97 4.39 -9.83 24.85
C THR A 97 5.73 -9.74 25.59
N LEU A 98 6.36 -8.56 25.63
CA LEU A 98 7.62 -8.36 26.34
C LEU A 98 7.44 -8.22 27.86
N ILE A 99 6.28 -7.72 28.30
CA ILE A 99 5.96 -7.54 29.72
C ILE A 99 5.54 -8.87 30.36
N GLY A 100 4.93 -9.76 29.56
CA GLY A 100 4.45 -11.06 29.97
C GLY A 100 3.39 -10.98 31.07
N GLN A 101 3.51 -11.85 32.08
CA GLN A 101 2.55 -11.96 33.18
C GLN A 101 2.43 -10.69 34.05
N ASN A 102 3.40 -9.78 33.98
CA ASN A 102 3.37 -8.51 34.71
C ASN A 102 2.50 -7.46 34.00
N TRP A 103 1.94 -7.78 32.83
CA TRP A 103 1.03 -6.87 32.14
C TRP A 103 -0.25 -6.74 32.95
N SER A 104 -0.51 -5.54 33.47
CA SER A 104 -1.64 -5.22 34.37
C SER A 104 -3.01 -5.19 33.67
N GLY A 105 -3.06 -5.67 32.43
CA GLY A 105 -4.28 -5.90 31.69
C GLY A 105 -5.07 -4.64 31.33
N ALA A 106 -6.31 -4.87 30.92
CA ALA A 106 -7.25 -3.82 30.49
C ALA A 106 -7.51 -2.72 31.55
N SER A 107 -7.21 -2.99 32.84
CA SER A 107 -7.48 -2.06 33.94
C SER A 107 -6.69 -0.74 33.85
N VAL A 108 -5.53 -0.76 33.20
CA VAL A 108 -4.69 0.43 32.97
C VAL A 108 -4.45 0.72 31.48
N PHE A 109 -4.85 -0.20 30.60
CA PHE A 109 -4.71 -0.03 29.17
C PHE A 109 -5.70 1.02 28.66
N ASN A 110 -5.20 2.00 27.92
CA ASN A 110 -6.02 3.00 27.25
C ASN A 110 -5.62 3.05 25.78
N LEU A 111 -6.50 2.52 24.94
CA LEU A 111 -6.26 2.35 23.51
C LEU A 111 -5.98 3.70 22.82
N ASP A 112 -6.79 4.73 23.09
CA ASP A 112 -6.63 6.06 22.48
C ASP A 112 -5.26 6.66 22.75
N LYS A 113 -4.77 6.53 23.99
CA LYS A 113 -3.44 7.01 24.39
C LYS A 113 -2.33 6.25 23.69
N VAL A 114 -2.47 4.93 23.52
CA VAL A 114 -1.50 4.07 22.81
C VAL A 114 -1.49 4.44 21.33
N ILE A 115 -2.64 4.41 20.67
CA ILE A 115 -2.79 4.76 19.25
C ILE A 115 -2.23 6.16 18.98
N THR A 116 -2.57 7.17 19.80
CA THR A 116 -2.05 8.53 19.63
C THR A 116 -0.51 8.58 19.70
N ARG A 117 0.12 7.79 20.57
CA ARG A 117 1.59 7.71 20.63
C ARG A 117 2.17 7.03 19.39
N TYR A 118 1.53 5.96 18.93
CA TYR A 118 1.96 5.20 17.76
C TYR A 118 1.85 6.05 16.48
N PHE A 119 0.74 6.76 16.30
CA PHE A 119 0.52 7.68 15.17
C PHE A 119 1.56 8.79 15.12
N ARG A 120 1.97 9.35 16.27
CA ARG A 120 3.06 10.35 16.34
C ARG A 120 4.42 9.82 15.86
N ASN A 121 4.57 8.51 15.73
CA ASN A 121 5.78 7.84 15.27
C ASN A 121 5.54 7.09 13.97
N PHE A 122 4.48 7.46 13.23
CA PHE A 122 4.11 6.88 11.94
C PHE A 122 3.81 5.38 11.99
N ILE A 123 3.37 4.87 13.15
CA ILE A 123 2.88 3.50 13.31
C ILE A 123 1.34 3.54 13.32
N HIS A 124 0.71 2.90 12.33
CA HIS A 124 -0.72 3.01 12.05
C HIS A 124 -1.40 1.62 12.11
N PRO A 125 -1.70 1.10 13.32
CA PRO A 125 -2.13 -0.29 13.51
C PRO A 125 -3.54 -0.63 12.99
N PHE A 126 -4.51 0.28 13.09
CA PHE A 126 -5.93 -0.03 12.78
C PHE A 126 -6.48 0.70 11.57
N PHE A 127 -5.96 1.89 11.30
CA PHE A 127 -6.26 2.67 10.12
C PHE A 127 -5.06 3.57 9.88
N SER A 128 -4.84 3.91 8.63
CA SER A 128 -3.87 4.94 8.27
C SER A 128 -4.59 6.23 7.92
N TYR A 129 -3.87 7.34 7.99
CA TYR A 129 -4.39 8.61 7.54
C TYR A 129 -3.35 9.33 6.70
N ASP A 130 -3.83 10.14 5.77
CA ASP A 130 -2.98 11.01 4.98
C ASP A 130 -3.67 12.35 4.76
N ILE A 131 -2.88 13.40 4.57
CA ILE A 131 -3.36 14.75 4.31
C ILE A 131 -3.04 15.07 2.86
N LYS A 132 -4.04 14.95 1.99
CA LYS A 132 -3.91 15.14 0.54
C LYS A 132 -4.83 16.26 0.06
N PRO A 133 -4.57 16.85 -1.12
CA PRO A 133 -5.53 17.74 -1.77
C PRO A 133 -6.90 17.07 -1.87
N ASP A 134 -7.97 17.85 -1.68
CA ASP A 134 -9.32 17.36 -1.90
C ASP A 134 -9.53 17.07 -3.39
N MET A 135 -9.97 15.85 -3.71
CA MET A 135 -10.26 15.42 -5.08
C MET A 135 -11.31 16.30 -5.78
N LYS A 136 -12.23 16.91 -5.03
CA LYS A 136 -13.25 17.83 -5.56
C LYS A 136 -12.78 19.29 -5.59
N ASN A 137 -11.75 19.64 -4.82
CA ASN A 137 -11.20 20.99 -4.78
C ASN A 137 -9.73 20.95 -4.37
N SER A 138 -8.84 20.93 -5.36
CA SER A 138 -7.39 20.84 -5.15
C SER A 138 -6.76 22.05 -4.46
N SER A 139 -7.53 23.11 -4.18
CA SER A 139 -7.05 24.29 -3.43
C SER A 139 -7.12 24.11 -1.91
N ARG A 140 -7.75 23.04 -1.43
CA ARG A 140 -7.82 22.68 0.00
C ARG A 140 -7.29 21.26 0.23
N TYR A 141 -6.89 20.99 1.47
CA TYR A 141 -6.47 19.66 1.92
C TYR A 141 -7.57 19.03 2.76
N MET A 142 -7.66 17.70 2.71
CA MET A 142 -8.54 16.90 3.56
C MET A 142 -7.74 15.77 4.22
N ILE A 143 -8.27 15.31 5.35
CA ILE A 143 -7.81 14.08 5.99
C ILE A 143 -8.51 12.93 5.29
N TYR A 144 -7.72 12.02 4.74
CA TYR A 144 -8.19 10.74 4.20
C TYR A 144 -7.86 9.67 5.24
N LEU A 145 -8.86 8.85 5.57
CA LEU A 145 -8.67 7.64 6.35
C LEU A 145 -8.64 6.46 5.37
N ASP A 146 -7.75 5.53 5.61
CA ASP A 146 -7.56 4.35 4.78
C ASP A 146 -7.35 3.13 5.69
N ASN A 147 -7.49 1.95 5.09
CA ASN A 147 -7.37 0.66 5.76
C ASN A 147 -6.01 0.51 6.48
N PRO A 148 -5.95 -0.37 7.50
CA PRO A 148 -4.71 -0.64 8.20
C PRO A 148 -3.65 -1.16 7.24
N LYS A 149 -2.39 -0.79 7.49
CA LYS A 149 -1.28 -1.43 6.78
C LYS A 149 -0.99 -2.77 7.44
N LEU A 150 -1.40 -3.84 6.78
CA LEU A 150 -1.05 -5.21 7.16
C LEU A 150 0.44 -5.48 6.93
N TYR A 151 1.00 -6.44 7.69
CA TYR A 151 2.42 -6.77 7.56
C TYR A 151 2.78 -7.39 6.19
N LEU A 152 1.93 -8.27 5.67
CA LEU A 152 2.03 -8.84 4.32
C LEU A 152 1.06 -8.17 3.36
N LEU A 153 1.20 -8.47 2.07
CA LEU A 153 0.13 -8.17 1.12
C LEU A 153 -1.12 -8.97 1.48
N ARG A 154 -2.28 -8.34 1.32
CA ARG A 154 -3.61 -8.88 1.67
C ARG A 154 -3.83 -10.30 1.15
N GLU A 155 -3.42 -10.58 -0.08
CA GLU A 155 -3.65 -11.86 -0.76
C GLU A 155 -2.95 -13.05 -0.08
N TYR A 156 -1.95 -12.81 0.78
CA TYR A 156 -1.34 -13.87 1.59
C TYR A 156 -2.23 -14.29 2.77
N TYR A 157 -2.97 -13.35 3.37
CA TYR A 157 -3.87 -13.62 4.50
C TYR A 157 -5.14 -14.37 4.10
N LEU A 158 -5.53 -14.29 2.83
CA LEU A 158 -6.69 -15.01 2.27
C LEU A 158 -6.40 -16.47 1.91
N ARG A 159 -5.14 -16.87 2.00
CA ARG A 159 -4.74 -18.27 1.79
C ARG A 159 -5.12 -19.12 2.99
N PRO A 160 -5.16 -20.45 2.85
CA PRO A 160 -5.34 -21.35 3.99
C PRO A 160 -4.37 -21.01 5.13
N ARG A 161 -4.82 -21.10 6.39
CA ARG A 161 -4.03 -20.71 7.57
C ARG A 161 -2.69 -21.48 7.72
N ASN A 162 -2.60 -22.66 7.10
CA ASN A 162 -1.41 -23.49 7.03
C ASN A 162 -0.51 -23.18 5.82
N ASP A 163 -0.74 -22.08 5.10
CA ASP A 163 0.15 -21.59 4.05
C ASP A 163 1.53 -21.26 4.65
N SER A 164 2.59 -21.61 3.91
CA SER A 164 3.97 -21.45 4.37
C SER A 164 4.32 -20.01 4.72
N VAL A 165 3.74 -19.01 4.06
CA VAL A 165 4.03 -17.60 4.31
C VAL A 165 3.43 -17.14 5.63
N LEU A 166 2.19 -17.55 5.94
CA LEU A 166 1.56 -17.23 7.22
C LEU A 166 2.24 -17.95 8.39
N MET A 167 2.66 -19.21 8.20
CA MET A 167 3.45 -19.93 9.20
C MET A 167 4.83 -19.29 9.42
N ALA A 168 5.46 -18.77 8.36
CA ALA A 168 6.73 -18.05 8.45
C ALA A 168 6.58 -16.72 9.18
N LEU A 169 5.50 -15.96 8.93
CA LEU A 169 5.21 -14.72 9.66
C LEU A 169 5.02 -14.98 11.15
N GLU A 170 4.20 -15.98 11.51
CA GLU A 170 3.98 -16.36 12.91
C GLU A 170 5.30 -16.75 13.60
N THR A 171 6.12 -17.55 12.92
CA THR A 171 7.45 -17.95 13.40
C THR A 171 8.35 -16.72 13.60
N TYR A 172 8.39 -15.81 12.63
CA TYR A 172 9.18 -14.59 12.69
C TYR A 172 8.77 -13.69 13.87
N LEU A 173 7.46 -13.46 14.06
CA LEU A 173 6.96 -12.63 15.16
C LEU A 173 7.30 -13.21 16.52
N ARG A 174 7.15 -14.54 16.68
CA ARG A 174 7.55 -15.25 17.91
C ARG A 174 9.05 -15.07 18.17
N ASP A 175 9.88 -15.41 17.18
CA ASP A 175 11.34 -15.42 17.35
C ASP A 175 11.87 -14.01 17.63
N LEU A 176 11.33 -13.00 16.94
CA LEU A 176 11.63 -11.60 17.22
C LEU A 176 11.31 -11.21 18.66
N ALA A 177 10.13 -11.58 19.17
CA ALA A 177 9.77 -11.27 20.55
C ALA A 177 10.68 -11.99 21.56
N VAL A 178 11.07 -13.24 21.28
CA VAL A 178 12.01 -14.01 22.11
C VAL A 178 13.40 -13.37 22.14
N GLU A 179 13.93 -12.95 20.98
CA GLU A 179 15.21 -12.24 20.88
C GLU A 179 15.18 -10.89 21.65
N LEU A 180 14.01 -10.28 21.77
CA LEU A 180 13.78 -9.08 22.57
C LEU A 180 13.53 -9.35 24.07
N GLY A 181 13.56 -10.63 24.49
CA GLY A 181 13.48 -11.04 25.89
C GLY A 181 12.11 -11.52 26.37
N ALA A 182 11.14 -11.77 25.48
CA ALA A 182 9.86 -12.36 25.86
C ALA A 182 10.00 -13.82 26.30
N ASP A 183 9.06 -14.27 27.13
CA ASP A 183 8.86 -15.70 27.37
C ASP A 183 8.40 -16.39 26.07
N HIS A 184 9.00 -17.53 25.75
CA HIS A 184 8.72 -18.24 24.49
C HIS A 184 7.26 -18.66 24.36
N ALA A 185 6.60 -19.11 25.44
CA ALA A 185 5.22 -19.57 25.38
C ALA A 185 4.26 -18.38 25.18
N VAL A 186 4.51 -17.26 25.86
CA VAL A 186 3.78 -16.00 25.64
C VAL A 186 3.98 -15.49 24.21
N ALA A 187 5.22 -15.41 23.74
CA ALA A 187 5.54 -14.97 22.39
C ALA A 187 4.88 -15.84 21.30
N ALA A 188 4.85 -17.16 21.49
CA ALA A 188 4.23 -18.08 20.53
C ALA A 188 2.72 -17.89 20.46
N GLN A 189 2.07 -17.71 21.61
CA GLN A 189 0.62 -17.49 21.65
C GLN A 189 0.24 -16.11 21.08
N ASP A 190 0.94 -15.05 21.49
CA ASP A 190 0.70 -13.69 21.01
C ASP A 190 0.96 -13.58 19.50
N ALA A 191 2.03 -14.19 18.98
CA ALA A 191 2.29 -14.20 17.54
C ALA A 191 1.16 -14.85 16.74
N LYS A 192 0.63 -15.98 17.24
CA LYS A 192 -0.53 -16.64 16.64
C LYS A 192 -1.76 -15.74 16.65
N ASP A 193 -2.02 -15.07 17.76
CA ASP A 193 -3.18 -14.19 17.92
C ASP A 193 -3.08 -12.94 17.05
N VAL A 194 -1.89 -12.35 16.91
CA VAL A 194 -1.62 -11.24 15.98
C VAL A 194 -1.87 -11.66 14.54
N VAL A 195 -1.34 -12.80 14.10
CA VAL A 195 -1.56 -13.28 12.71
C VAL A 195 -3.04 -13.55 12.46
N ASN A 196 -3.77 -14.13 13.43
CA ASN A 196 -5.20 -14.35 13.28
C ASN A 196 -5.98 -13.03 13.21
N LEU A 197 -5.61 -12.03 14.01
CA LEU A 197 -6.21 -10.69 13.93
C LEU A 197 -5.98 -10.05 12.55
N GLU A 198 -4.76 -10.11 12.01
CA GLU A 198 -4.47 -9.59 10.67
C GLU A 198 -5.24 -10.33 9.57
N ILE A 199 -5.51 -11.63 9.74
CA ILE A 199 -6.37 -12.40 8.82
C ILE A 199 -7.80 -11.88 8.84
N GLU A 200 -8.37 -11.63 10.02
CA GLU A 200 -9.73 -11.09 10.11
C GLU A 200 -9.80 -9.68 9.50
N LEU A 201 -8.83 -8.81 9.79
CA LEU A 201 -8.75 -7.49 9.16
C LEU A 201 -8.65 -7.57 7.63
N ALA A 202 -7.87 -8.52 7.10
CA ALA A 202 -7.73 -8.71 5.66
C ALA A 202 -9.04 -9.16 4.99
N LYS A 203 -9.85 -9.98 5.66
CA LYS A 203 -11.15 -10.44 5.15
C LYS A 203 -12.16 -9.31 5.09
N GLU A 204 -12.24 -8.49 6.14
CA GLU A 204 -13.11 -7.30 6.16
C GLU A 204 -12.79 -6.35 5.00
N GLU A 205 -11.50 -6.16 4.69
CA GLU A 205 -11.08 -5.39 3.51
C GLU A 205 -11.49 -6.04 2.16
N GLU A 206 -11.72 -7.37 2.11
CA GLU A 206 -12.33 -8.02 0.92
C GLU A 206 -13.73 -7.52 0.71
N GLU A 207 -14.52 -7.64 1.78
CA GLU A 207 -15.96 -7.52 1.75
C GLU A 207 -16.31 -6.08 1.41
N GLU A 208 -15.63 -5.11 2.03
CA GLU A 208 -15.74 -3.68 1.68
C GLU A 208 -15.46 -3.43 0.20
N LYS A 209 -14.37 -4.00 -0.36
CA LYS A 209 -14.01 -3.81 -1.77
C LYS A 209 -15.00 -4.46 -2.74
N GLU A 210 -15.61 -5.57 -2.36
CA GLU A 210 -16.65 -6.22 -3.17
C GLU A 210 -17.93 -5.39 -3.15
N GLU A 211 -18.34 -4.90 -1.98
CA GLU A 211 -19.50 -4.02 -1.83
C GLU A 211 -19.34 -2.71 -2.63
N GLU A 212 -18.18 -2.07 -2.59
CA GLU A 212 -17.89 -0.86 -3.37
C GLU A 212 -18.01 -1.11 -4.88
N LYS A 213 -17.46 -2.23 -5.37
CA LYS A 213 -17.57 -2.59 -6.80
C LYS A 213 -19.01 -2.85 -7.21
N GLU A 214 -19.80 -3.50 -6.35
CA GLU A 214 -21.22 -3.69 -6.60
C GLU A 214 -21.96 -2.37 -6.65
N GLU A 215 -21.68 -1.44 -5.73
CA GLU A 215 -22.32 -0.13 -5.69
C GLU A 215 -21.95 0.71 -6.92
N GLU A 216 -20.67 0.74 -7.30
CA GLU A 216 -20.24 1.38 -8.55
C GLU A 216 -20.93 0.77 -9.76
N GLY A 217 -21.05 -0.56 -9.79
CA GLY A 217 -21.78 -1.28 -10.83
C GLY A 217 -23.25 -0.84 -10.91
N ARG A 218 -23.93 -0.72 -9.76
CA ARG A 218 -25.32 -0.23 -9.68
C ARG A 218 -25.44 1.22 -10.13
N ARG A 219 -24.51 2.11 -9.72
CA ARG A 219 -24.50 3.52 -10.14
C ARG A 219 -24.29 3.67 -11.64
N ARG A 220 -23.38 2.88 -12.23
CA ARG A 220 -23.15 2.89 -13.69
C ARG A 220 -24.36 2.38 -14.47
N ARG A 221 -25.14 1.43 -13.95
CA ARG A 221 -26.39 0.98 -14.58
C ARG A 221 -27.44 2.08 -14.58
N ARG A 222 -27.70 2.70 -13.42
CA ARG A 222 -28.65 3.83 -13.32
C ARG A 222 -28.33 4.97 -14.27
N ARG A 223 -27.05 5.33 -14.38
CA ARG A 223 -26.63 6.39 -15.30
C ARG A 223 -26.86 6.03 -16.77
N ARG A 224 -26.74 4.75 -17.15
CA ARG A 224 -27.06 4.31 -18.51
C ARG A 224 -28.57 4.30 -18.76
N GLU A 225 -29.36 3.91 -17.76
CA GLU A 225 -30.82 3.98 -17.83
C GLU A 225 -31.27 5.44 -17.99
N GLU A 226 -30.71 6.38 -17.21
CA GLU A 226 -30.96 7.83 -17.35
C GLU A 226 -30.52 8.37 -18.74
N GLU A 227 -29.35 7.96 -19.25
CA GLU A 227 -28.89 8.35 -20.59
C GLU A 227 -29.76 7.74 -21.72
N GLU A 228 -30.30 6.52 -21.53
CA GLU A 228 -31.23 5.89 -22.48
C GLU A 228 -32.62 6.56 -22.46
N ASP A 229 -33.13 6.94 -21.29
CA ASP A 229 -34.38 7.69 -21.13
C ASP A 229 -34.27 9.09 -21.76
N ASP A 230 -33.17 9.82 -21.52
CA ASP A 230 -32.90 11.12 -22.15
C ASP A 230 -32.82 11.00 -23.69
N ASP A 231 -32.20 9.93 -24.20
CA ASP A 231 -32.11 9.65 -25.65
C ASP A 231 -33.48 9.26 -26.26
N GLU A 232 -34.44 8.75 -25.47
CA GLU A 232 -35.81 8.45 -25.92
C GLU A 232 -36.67 9.73 -25.92
N ASP A 233 -36.59 10.53 -24.86
CA ASP A 233 -37.27 11.83 -24.76
C ASP A 233 -36.84 12.79 -25.89
N GLU A 234 -35.54 12.85 -26.23
CA GLU A 234 -35.06 13.68 -27.36
C GLU A 234 -35.61 13.22 -28.73
N LYS A 235 -35.87 11.91 -28.90
CA LYS A 235 -36.46 11.40 -30.16
C LYS A 235 -37.94 11.69 -30.25
N ASP A 236 -38.67 11.55 -29.14
CA ASP A 236 -40.09 11.85 -29.08
C ASP A 236 -40.33 13.36 -29.35
N ASP A 237 -39.46 14.25 -28.83
CA ASP A 237 -39.49 15.68 -29.13
C ASP A 237 -39.18 15.99 -30.61
N GLU A 238 -38.21 15.31 -31.24
CA GLU A 238 -37.90 15.47 -32.67
C GLU A 238 -39.06 14.98 -33.56
N ASP A 239 -39.70 13.86 -33.22
CA ASP A 239 -40.85 13.32 -33.96
C ASP A 239 -42.09 14.26 -33.82
N GLU A 240 -42.32 14.86 -32.65
CA GLU A 240 -43.38 15.86 -32.46
C GLU A 240 -43.14 17.15 -33.27
N GLU A 241 -41.90 17.64 -33.36
CA GLU A 241 -41.55 18.79 -34.20
C GLU A 241 -41.74 18.51 -35.70
N GLU A 242 -41.41 17.30 -36.17
CA GLU A 242 -41.63 16.90 -37.57
C GLU A 242 -43.13 16.83 -37.91
N ASP A 243 -43.95 16.26 -37.03
CA ASP A 243 -45.41 16.17 -37.20
C ASP A 243 -46.06 17.57 -37.22
N GLU A 244 -45.65 18.51 -36.34
CA GLU A 244 -46.14 19.90 -36.36
C GLU A 244 -45.75 20.64 -37.66
N GLU A 245 -44.54 20.40 -38.17
CA GLU A 245 -44.10 20.96 -39.45
C GLU A 245 -44.89 20.42 -40.65
N GLU A 246 -45.26 19.14 -40.64
CA GLU A 246 -46.10 18.53 -41.67
C GLU A 246 -47.53 19.08 -41.61
N GLU A 247 -48.14 19.19 -40.43
CA GLU A 247 -49.47 19.81 -40.26
C GLU A 247 -49.50 21.29 -40.68
N GLU A 248 -48.43 22.06 -40.42
CA GLU A 248 -48.31 23.44 -40.90
C GLU A 248 -48.19 23.53 -42.43
N LYS A 249 -47.53 22.57 -43.07
CA LYS A 249 -47.39 22.50 -44.53
C LYS A 249 -48.74 22.16 -45.17
N GLU A 250 -49.47 21.18 -44.64
CA GLU A 250 -50.81 20.81 -45.13
C GLU A 250 -51.82 21.96 -44.96
N ASN A 251 -51.84 22.63 -43.80
CA ASN A 251 -52.71 23.79 -43.56
C ASN A 251 -52.41 25.01 -44.44
N LYS A 252 -51.17 25.15 -44.94
CA LYS A 252 -50.78 26.20 -45.91
C LYS A 252 -51.19 25.85 -47.34
N GLU A 253 -51.33 24.56 -47.68
CA GLU A 253 -51.84 24.12 -48.99
C GLU A 253 -53.37 24.22 -49.08
N GLU A 254 -54.12 23.97 -48.01
CA GLU A 254 -55.59 24.12 -48.01
C GLU A 254 -56.10 25.58 -48.02
N LYS A 255 -55.24 26.58 -47.76
CA LYS A 255 -55.59 28.01 -47.75
C LYS A 255 -55.28 28.76 -49.05
N LYS A 256 -54.99 28.06 -50.15
CA LYS A 256 -54.83 28.60 -51.52
C LYS A 256 -56.00 28.22 -52.42
#